data_AF-A0A392UF41-F1
#
_entry.id   AF-A0A392UF41-F1
#
_cell.length_a   1.000
_cell.length_b   1.000
_cell.length_c   1.000
_cell.angle_alpha   90.00
_cell.angle_beta   90.00
_cell.angle_gamma   90.00
#
_symmetry.space_group_name_H-M   'P 1'
#
loop_
_entity.id
_entity.type
_entity.pdbx_description
1 polymer ?
#
loop_
_entity_poly.entity_id
_entity_poly.type
_entity_poly.pdbx_seq_one_letter_code
_entity_poly.pdbx_strand_id
1 'polypeptide(L)' 'MRQRRWLEFLKDYDFKLSYHPGKANVVADALSRKALHMSSLMAKELDLIEEFRDLSL' A
#
# COMPACT_ATOMS: atom_id res chain seq x y z
N MET A 1 -10.80 14.05 -11.45
CA MET A 1 -11.10 12.91 -12.36
C MET A 1 -10.96 11.51 -11.74
N ARG A 2 -10.05 11.26 -10.77
CA ARG A 2 -9.88 9.91 -10.18
C ARG A 2 -11.11 9.39 -9.42
N GLN A 3 -11.77 10.23 -8.62
CA GLN A 3 -12.94 9.82 -7.83
C GLN A 3 -14.10 9.29 -8.70
N ARG A 4 -14.41 9.96 -9.82
CA ARG A 4 -15.49 9.52 -10.73
C ARG A 4 -15.22 8.14 -11.33
N ARG A 5 -13.97 7.87 -11.75
CA ARG A 5 -13.55 6.55 -12.25
C ARG A 5 -13.69 5.46 -11.20
N TRP A 6 -13.38 5.76 -9.94
CA TRP A 6 -13.56 4.82 -8.84
C TRP A 6 -15.04 4.57 -8.52
N LEU A 7 -15.88 5.61 -8.56
CA LEU A 7 -17.33 5.48 -8.39
C LEU A 7 -17.95 4.60 -9.49
N GLU A 8 -17.53 4.79 -10.74
CA GLU A 8 -17.98 3.96 -11.87
C GLU A 8 -17.58 2.49 -11.72
N PHE A 9 -16.40 2.20 -11.13
CA PHE A 9 -15.95 0.85 -10.84
C PHE A 9 -16.69 0.23 -9.65
N LEU A 10 -16.92 1.01 -8.61
CA LEU A 10 -17.53 0.54 -7.37
C LEU A 10 -19.04 0.25 -7.52
N LYS A 11 -19.72 0.85 -8.51
CA LYS A 11 -21.17 0.69 -8.72
C LYS A 11 -21.62 -0.78 -8.87
N ASP A 12 -20.73 -1.66 -9.31
CA ASP A 12 -21.02 -3.08 -9.56
C ASP A 12 -20.89 -3.94 -8.28
N TYR A 13 -20.42 -3.35 -7.19
CA TYR A 13 -20.31 -4.01 -5.89
C TYR A 13 -21.49 -3.65 -5.00
N ASP A 14 -22.03 -4.63 -4.27
CA ASP A 14 -22.99 -4.37 -3.21
C ASP A 14 -22.26 -3.92 -1.94
N PHE A 15 -22.17 -2.61 -1.75
CA PHE A 15 -21.56 -2.01 -0.56
C PHE A 15 -22.29 -0.74 -0.12
N LYS A 16 -22.15 -0.40 1.16
CA LYS A 16 -22.64 0.84 1.74
C LYS A 16 -21.47 1.69 2.20
N LEU A 17 -21.45 2.96 1.81
CA LEU A 17 -20.46 3.90 2.33
C LEU A 17 -20.81 4.26 3.78
N SER A 18 -19.92 3.93 4.71
CA SER A 18 -20.04 4.30 6.12
C SER A 18 -18.74 4.92 6.64
N TYR A 19 -18.88 6.00 7.41
CA TYR A 19 -17.76 6.62 8.09
C TYR A 19 -17.40 5.83 9.35
N HIS A 20 -16.13 5.47 9.48
CA HIS A 20 -15.58 4.80 10.65
C HIS A 20 -14.59 5.73 11.35
N PRO A 21 -14.85 6.14 12.60
CA PRO A 21 -13.90 6.90 13.39
C PRO A 21 -12.57 6.17 13.54
N GLY A 22 -11.46 6.91 13.69
CA GLY A 22 -10.10 6.36 13.64
C GLY A 22 -9.83 5.15 14.56
N LYS A 23 -10.51 5.05 15.71
CA LYS A 23 -10.41 3.87 16.61
C LYS A 23 -10.87 2.56 15.96
N ALA A 24 -11.80 2.59 15.01
CA ALA A 24 -12.25 1.40 14.27
C ALA A 24 -11.28 1.01 13.14
N ASN A 25 -10.35 1.89 12.76
CA ASN A 25 -9.43 1.67 11.64
C ASN A 25 -8.08 1.05 12.07
N VAL A 26 -7.92 0.67 13.35
CA VAL A 26 -6.65 0.14 13.90
C VAL A 26 -6.07 -1.03 13.10
N VAL A 27 -6.91 -1.96 12.62
CA VAL A 27 -6.45 -3.11 11.83
C VAL A 27 -5.96 -2.65 10.44
N ALA A 28 -6.73 -1.82 9.76
CA ALA A 28 -6.37 -1.29 8.45
C ALA A 28 -5.09 -0.43 8.50
N ASP A 29 -4.96 0.40 9.54
CA ASP A 29 -3.77 1.23 9.79
C ASP A 29 -2.53 0.36 10.09
N ALA A 30 -2.65 -0.66 10.95
CA ALA A 30 -1.56 -1.58 11.25
C ALA A 30 -1.09 -2.35 10.00
N LEU A 31 -2.03 -2.86 9.19
CA LEU A 31 -1.72 -3.58 7.95
C LEU A 31 -1.06 -2.68 6.91
N SER A 32 -1.54 -1.45 6.75
CA SER A 32 -0.95 -0.47 5.83
C SER A 32 0.50 -0.16 6.21
N ARG A 33 0.78 0.09 7.49
CA ARG A 33 2.14 0.34 7.98
C ARG A 33 3.06 -0.86 7.76
N LYS A 34 2.58 -2.09 7.98
CA LYS A 34 3.35 -3.30 7.73
C LYS A 34 3.75 -3.42 6.25
N ALA A 35 2.81 -3.22 5.33
CA ALA A 35 3.09 -3.29 3.90
C ALA A 35 4.12 -2.24 3.46
N LEU A 36 3.98 -1.00 3.94
CA LEU A 36 4.94 0.07 3.67
C LEU A 36 6.35 -0.26 4.20
N HIS A 37 6.44 -0.79 5.41
CA HIS A 37 7.72 -1.20 5.98
C HIS A 37 8.38 -2.31 5.17
N MET A 38 7.62 -3.33 4.77
CA MET A 38 8.13 -4.41 3.92
C MET A 38 8.59 -3.90 2.56
N SER A 39 7.81 -3.01 1.93
CA SER A 39 8.21 -2.38 0.67
C SER A 39 9.50 -1.57 0.81
N SER A 40 9.68 -0.87 1.94
CA SER A 40 10.92 -0.13 2.21
C SER A 40 12.12 -1.05 2.40
N LEU A 41 11.95 -2.18 3.10
CA LEU A 41 13.01 -3.18 3.26
C LEU A 41 13.40 -3.79 1.92
N MET A 42 12.43 -4.17 1.09
CA MET A 42 12.68 -4.73 -0.24
C MET A 42 13.41 -3.75 -1.15
N ALA A 43 13.04 -2.46 -1.13
CA ALA A 43 13.76 -1.44 -1.90
C ALA A 43 15.23 -1.34 -1.48
N LYS A 44 15.51 -1.30 -0.18
CA LYS A 44 16.88 -1.29 0.34
C LYS A 44 17.67 -2.55 0.00
N GLU A 45 17.01 -3.70 0.02
CA GLU A 45 17.63 -4.97 -0.37
C GLU A 45 18.00 -4.98 -1.86
N LEU A 46 17.14 -4.43 -2.73
CA LEU A 46 17.43 -4.26 -4.14
C LEU A 46 18.60 -3.30 -4.37
N ASP A 47 18.61 -2.14 -3.70
CA ASP A 47 19.70 -1.18 -3.76
C ASP A 47 21.04 -1.84 -3.37
N LEU A 48 21.03 -2.63 -2.29
CA LEU A 48 22.22 -3.36 -1.82
C LEU A 48 22.68 -4.42 -2.82
N ILE A 49 21.75 -5.16 -3.44
CA ILE A 49 22.07 -6.15 -4.48
C ILE A 49 22.70 -5.46 -5.70
N GLU A 50 22.22 -4.28 -6.09
CA GLU A 50 22.82 -3.48 -7.16
C GLU A 50 24.23 -3.02 -6.79
N GLU A 51 24.44 -2.47 -5.59
CA GLU A 51 25.77 -2.11 -5.10
C GLU A 51 26.75 -3.29 -5.12
N PHE A 52 26.31 -4.48 -4.69
CA PHE A 52 27.16 -5.68 -4.76
C PHE A 52 27.49 -6.12 -6.19
N ARG A 53 26.55 -5.98 -7.14
CA ARG A 53 26.80 -6.27 -8.56
C ARG A 53 27.83 -5.31 -9.14
N ASP A 54 27.75 -4.04 -8.79
CA ASP A 54 28.68 -3.02 -9.26
C ASP A 54 30.08 -3.18 -8.66
N LEU A 55 30.17 -3.77 -7.46
CA LEU A 55 31.45 -4.11 -6.80
C LEU A 55 32.08 -5.42 -7.34
N SER A 56 31.28 -6.33 -7.89
CA SER A 56 31.79 -7.50 -8.61
C SER A 56 32.17 -7.10 -10.04
N LEU A 57 33.43 -6.69 -10.24
CA LEU A 57 34.06 -6.56 -11.56
C LEU A 57 33.92 -7.83 -12.40
#